data_AF-A0A0B5AT59-F1
#
_entry.id   AF-A0A0B5AT59-F1
#
_cell.length_a   1.000
_cell.length_b   1.000
_cell.length_c   1.000
_cell.angle_alpha   90.00
_cell.angle_beta   90.00
_cell.angle_gamma   90.00
#
_symmetry.space_group_name_H-M   'P 1'
#
loop_
_entity.id
_entity.type
_entity.pdbx_description
1 polymer ?
#
loop_
_entity_poly.entity_id
_entity_poly.type
_entity_poly.pdbx_seq_one_letter_code
_entity_poly.pdbx_strand_id
1 'polypeptide(L)'
;MTKQVVIVAGSKNFNVNLPDFQYEKKSLEKMKQDYLKGDIEFQPMWEEENSKKELVLSDLDAMMALLDEIEGNPDVLIPHINEIRKKKNGDFWKNSGQDVFIAENCTTYFTDFTNAWSALVLRLDVNTNDTCTLEVRHRTYS
;
A
#
# COMPACT_ATOMS: atom_id res chain seq x y z
N MET A 1 -8.69 -12.92 -9.57
CA MET A 1 -8.04 -12.92 -10.91
C MET A 1 -7.42 -11.55 -11.13
N THR A 2 -6.13 -11.43 -11.47
CA THR A 2 -5.50 -10.10 -11.67
C THR A 2 -6.06 -9.42 -12.92
N LYS A 3 -6.54 -8.17 -12.77
CA LYS A 3 -7.05 -7.34 -13.86
C LYS A 3 -5.97 -6.36 -14.30
N GLN A 4 -5.64 -6.34 -15.57
CA GLN A 4 -4.79 -5.28 -16.13
C GLN A 4 -5.67 -4.11 -16.58
N VAL A 5 -5.31 -2.90 -16.15
CA VAL A 5 -5.93 -1.65 -16.58
C VAL A 5 -4.88 -0.76 -17.24
N VAL A 6 -5.32 0.07 -18.19
CA VAL A 6 -4.46 1.06 -18.83
C VAL A 6 -4.78 2.42 -18.22
N ILE A 7 -3.78 3.05 -17.61
CA ILE A 7 -3.89 4.40 -17.05
C ILE A 7 -3.11 5.37 -17.94
N VAL A 8 -3.74 6.48 -18.29
CA VAL A 8 -3.12 7.54 -19.09
C VAL A 8 -2.58 8.62 -18.16
N ALA A 9 -1.25 8.71 -18.06
CA ALA A 9 -0.61 9.76 -17.27
C ALA A 9 0.19 10.68 -18.20
N GLY A 10 -0.29 11.90 -18.42
CA GLY A 10 0.28 12.81 -19.41
C GLY A 10 0.02 12.31 -20.84
N SER A 11 1.07 12.10 -21.64
CA SER A 11 0.97 11.61 -23.02
C SER A 11 1.28 10.13 -23.19
N LYS A 12 1.43 9.37 -22.10
CA LYS A 12 1.77 7.95 -22.12
C LYS A 12 0.74 7.07 -21.41
N ASN A 13 0.62 5.86 -21.94
CA ASN A 13 -0.20 4.79 -21.39
C ASN A 13 0.68 3.88 -20.53
N PHE A 14 0.19 3.52 -19.35
CA PHE A 14 0.85 2.60 -18.44
C PHE A 14 -0.08 1.43 -18.12
N ASN A 15 0.48 0.23 -18.12
CA ASN A 15 -0.23 -0.98 -17.73
C ASN A 15 -0.12 -1.14 -16.22
N VAL A 16 -1.26 -1.13 -15.54
CA VAL A 16 -1.32 -1.37 -14.10
C VAL A 16 -2.03 -2.68 -13.86
N ASN A 17 -1.33 -3.63 -13.24
CA ASN A 17 -1.93 -4.86 -12.79
C ASN A 17 -2.54 -4.63 -11.41
N LEU A 18 -3.87 -4.71 -11.34
CA LEU A 18 -4.63 -4.65 -10.11
C LEU A 18 -5.00 -6.08 -9.69
N PRO A 19 -4.59 -6.54 -8.50
CA PRO A 19 -5.06 -7.80 -7.97
C PRO A 19 -6.57 -7.72 -7.69
N ASP A 20 -7.16 -8.88 -7.53
CA ASP A 20 -8.54 -8.99 -7.09
C ASP A 20 -8.59 -8.72 -5.59
N PHE A 21 -8.94 -7.50 -5.20
CA PHE A 21 -8.83 -7.07 -3.81
C PHE A 21 -9.79 -7.77 -2.86
N GLN A 22 -10.64 -8.69 -3.32
CA GLN A 22 -11.49 -9.50 -2.45
C GLN A 22 -10.68 -10.29 -1.41
N TYR A 23 -9.48 -10.75 -1.76
CA TYR A 23 -8.63 -11.45 -0.81
C TYR A 23 -8.03 -10.48 0.21
N GLU A 24 -7.50 -9.36 -0.26
CA GLU A 24 -6.87 -8.31 0.53
C GLU A 24 -7.88 -7.69 1.51
N LYS A 25 -9.09 -7.36 1.06
CA LYS A 25 -10.18 -6.83 1.89
C LYS A 25 -10.57 -7.82 3.00
N LYS A 26 -10.70 -9.12 2.68
CA LYS A 26 -10.93 -10.15 3.71
C LYS A 26 -9.79 -10.26 4.71
N SER A 27 -8.55 -10.10 4.25
CA SER A 27 -7.38 -10.09 5.14
C SER A 27 -7.39 -8.88 6.08
N LEU A 28 -7.75 -7.69 5.56
CA LEU A 28 -7.90 -6.47 6.36
C LEU A 28 -9.04 -6.58 7.38
N GLU A 29 -10.20 -7.11 6.96
CA GLU A 29 -11.32 -7.38 7.87
C GLU A 29 -10.94 -8.36 8.97
N LYS A 30 -10.22 -9.44 8.63
CA LYS A 30 -9.73 -10.39 9.61
C LYS A 30 -8.77 -9.71 10.60
N MET A 31 -7.81 -8.93 10.11
CA MET A 31 -6.88 -8.17 10.95
C MET A 31 -7.62 -7.23 11.90
N LYS A 32 -8.66 -6.53 11.42
CA LYS A 32 -9.53 -5.69 12.23
C LYS A 32 -10.21 -6.49 13.35
N GLN A 33 -10.75 -7.68 13.04
CA GLN A 33 -11.39 -8.55 14.04
C GLN A 33 -10.41 -9.09 15.07
N ASP A 34 -9.25 -9.57 14.63
CA ASP A 34 -8.21 -10.11 15.49
C ASP A 34 -7.69 -9.01 16.45
N TYR A 35 -7.52 -7.77 15.96
CA TYR A 35 -7.17 -6.62 16.80
C TYR A 35 -8.25 -6.29 17.83
N LEU A 36 -9.53 -6.27 17.41
CA LEU A 36 -10.66 -5.99 18.32
C LEU A 36 -10.83 -7.04 19.42
N LYS A 37 -10.42 -8.29 19.17
CA LYS A 37 -10.40 -9.37 20.17
C LYS A 37 -9.19 -9.34 21.10
N GLY A 38 -8.16 -8.55 20.75
CA GLY A 38 -6.88 -8.54 21.44
C GLY A 38 -5.97 -9.72 21.05
N ASP A 39 -6.23 -10.37 19.91
CA ASP A 39 -5.39 -11.48 19.41
C ASP A 39 -4.08 -10.96 18.78
N ILE A 40 -4.05 -9.68 18.39
CA ILE A 40 -2.87 -8.97 17.87
C ILE A 40 -2.77 -7.59 18.50
N GLU A 41 -1.53 -7.12 18.66
CA GLU A 41 -1.21 -5.77 19.12
C GLU A 41 -0.38 -5.06 18.04
N PHE A 42 -0.57 -3.75 17.92
CA PHE A 42 0.18 -2.90 17.01
C PHE A 42 0.84 -1.75 17.76
N GLN A 43 1.93 -1.26 17.17
CA GLN A 43 2.63 -0.07 17.61
C GLN A 43 2.60 0.98 16.49
N PRO A 44 2.55 2.28 16.83
CA PRO A 44 2.71 3.33 15.85
C PRO A 44 4.14 3.28 15.35
N MET A 45 4.30 3.56 14.06
CA MET A 45 5.61 3.79 13.51
C MET A 45 6.24 4.99 14.23
N TRP A 46 7.51 4.86 14.63
CA TRP A 46 8.31 5.90 15.28
C TRP A 46 7.88 6.30 16.70
N GLU A 47 7.01 5.53 17.35
CA GLU A 47 6.64 5.72 18.76
C GLU A 47 6.85 4.42 19.56
N GLU A 48 7.14 4.55 20.86
CA GLU A 48 7.39 3.41 21.77
C GLU A 48 6.11 2.93 22.48
N GLU A 49 4.97 3.58 22.25
CA GLU A 49 3.68 3.24 22.86
C GLU A 49 2.87 2.28 21.98
N ASN A 50 1.84 1.64 22.54
CA ASN A 50 0.91 0.86 21.72
C ASN A 50 -0.04 1.78 20.93
N SER A 51 -0.41 1.38 19.72
CA SER A 51 -1.31 2.18 18.88
C SER A 51 -2.68 2.33 19.51
N LYS A 52 -3.19 3.56 19.46
CA LYS A 52 -4.56 3.85 19.91
C LYS A 52 -5.54 3.14 18.97
N LYS A 53 -6.54 2.47 19.58
CA LYS A 53 -7.59 1.73 18.87
C LYS A 53 -8.19 2.50 17.70
N GLU A 54 -8.54 3.77 17.92
CA GLU A 54 -9.16 4.62 16.90
C GLU A 54 -8.25 4.80 15.68
N LEU A 55 -6.93 4.91 15.87
CA LEU A 55 -5.96 5.10 14.79
C LEU A 55 -5.73 3.81 14.00
N VAL A 56 -5.63 2.65 14.69
CA VAL A 56 -5.53 1.34 14.02
C VAL A 56 -6.75 1.10 13.14
N LEU A 57 -7.96 1.30 13.69
CA LEU A 57 -9.19 1.10 12.92
C LEU A 57 -9.30 2.10 11.77
N SER A 58 -8.86 3.34 11.98
CA SER A 58 -8.79 4.36 10.92
C SER A 58 -7.88 3.94 9.77
N ASP A 59 -6.68 3.41 10.06
CA ASP A 59 -5.74 2.97 9.01
C ASP A 59 -6.28 1.80 8.20
N LEU A 60 -6.88 0.81 8.87
CA LEU A 60 -7.50 -0.35 8.20
C LEU A 60 -8.70 0.08 7.35
N ASP A 61 -9.56 0.95 7.87
CA ASP A 61 -10.73 1.45 7.15
C ASP A 61 -10.32 2.34 5.97
N ALA A 62 -9.28 3.18 6.14
CA ALA A 62 -8.72 3.99 5.06
C ALA A 62 -8.12 3.12 3.94
N MET A 63 -7.38 2.06 4.29
CA MET A 63 -6.84 1.14 3.29
C MET A 63 -7.95 0.41 2.53
N MET A 64 -8.99 -0.08 3.22
CA MET A 64 -10.14 -0.71 2.54
C MET A 64 -10.87 0.27 1.61
N ALA A 65 -11.12 1.49 2.06
CA ALA A 65 -11.77 2.53 1.26
C ALA A 65 -10.94 2.88 0.02
N LEU A 66 -9.61 2.94 0.15
CA LEU A 66 -8.71 3.17 -0.98
C LEU A 66 -8.73 2.01 -1.99
N LEU A 67 -8.83 0.76 -1.52
CA LEU A 67 -8.99 -0.40 -2.41
C LEU A 67 -10.31 -0.33 -3.18
N ASP A 68 -11.41 0.03 -2.52
CA ASP A 68 -12.72 0.26 -3.17
C ASP A 68 -12.64 1.39 -4.22
N GLU A 69 -11.98 2.49 -3.86
CA GLU A 69 -11.80 3.64 -4.75
C GLU A 69 -10.99 3.25 -6.00
N ILE A 70 -9.90 2.49 -5.85
CA ILE A 70 -9.07 2.03 -6.97
C ILE A 70 -9.83 1.05 -7.87
N GLU A 71 -10.70 0.19 -7.33
CA GLU A 71 -11.55 -0.69 -8.15
C GLU A 71 -12.54 0.09 -9.01
N GLY A 72 -13.16 1.12 -8.43
CA GLY A 72 -14.13 1.97 -9.10
C GLY A 72 -13.48 2.96 -10.07
N ASN A 73 -12.31 3.47 -9.71
CA ASN A 73 -11.60 4.52 -10.44
C ASN A 73 -10.07 4.35 -10.32
N PRO A 74 -9.44 3.57 -11.21
CA PRO A 74 -7.99 3.38 -11.21
C PRO A 74 -7.17 4.66 -11.39
N ASP A 75 -7.74 5.75 -11.94
CA ASP A 75 -7.03 7.01 -12.19
C ASP A 75 -6.56 7.71 -10.91
N VAL A 76 -7.06 7.29 -9.74
CA VAL A 76 -6.52 7.69 -8.42
C VAL A 76 -5.04 7.35 -8.28
N LEU A 77 -4.51 6.40 -9.07
CA LEU A 77 -3.10 6.05 -9.09
C LEU A 77 -2.22 7.01 -9.92
N ILE A 78 -2.79 7.94 -10.69
CA ILE A 78 -2.03 8.87 -11.56
C ILE A 78 -0.95 9.65 -10.79
N PRO A 79 -1.21 10.24 -9.60
CA PRO A 79 -0.18 10.93 -8.83
C PRO A 79 1.00 9.99 -8.49
N HIS A 80 0.72 8.76 -8.05
CA HIS A 80 1.74 7.78 -7.69
C HIS A 80 2.53 7.28 -8.91
N ILE A 81 1.87 7.10 -10.05
CA ILE A 81 2.50 6.79 -11.35
C ILE A 81 3.47 7.90 -11.76
N ASN A 82 3.11 9.17 -11.54
CA ASN A 82 3.97 10.30 -11.86
C ASN A 82 5.24 10.32 -10.98
N GLU A 83 5.16 9.90 -9.71
CA GLU A 83 6.32 9.82 -8.80
C GLU A 83 7.34 8.76 -9.24
N ILE A 84 6.88 7.59 -9.71
CA ILE A 84 7.76 6.49 -10.14
C ILE A 84 8.30 6.66 -11.57
N ARG A 85 7.95 7.75 -12.25
CA ARG A 85 8.28 8.00 -13.66
C ARG A 85 9.54 8.86 -13.83
N LYS A 86 10.32 8.57 -14.88
CA LYS A 86 11.48 9.37 -15.31
C LYS A 86 11.03 10.71 -15.88
N LYS A 87 11.59 11.80 -15.33
CA LYS A 87 11.32 13.17 -15.79
C LYS A 87 11.64 13.43 -17.27
N LYS A 88 12.68 12.78 -17.83
CA LYS A 88 13.20 13.11 -19.17
C LYS A 88 12.53 12.36 -20.33
N ASN A 89 11.98 11.17 -20.11
CA ASN A 89 11.40 10.33 -21.18
C ASN A 89 10.02 9.73 -20.86
N GLY A 90 9.53 9.93 -19.64
CA GLY A 90 8.20 9.46 -19.24
C GLY A 90 8.08 7.95 -19.05
N ASP A 91 9.16 7.18 -18.97
CA ASP A 91 9.07 5.74 -18.64
C ASP A 91 9.18 5.52 -17.12
N PHE A 92 8.77 4.36 -16.63
CA PHE A 92 9.02 4.01 -15.23
C PHE A 92 10.51 3.89 -14.90
N TRP A 93 10.86 4.25 -13.66
CA TRP A 93 12.17 3.90 -13.09
C TRP A 93 12.19 2.38 -12.80
N LYS A 94 13.00 1.64 -13.55
CA LYS A 94 13.11 0.18 -13.36
C LYS A 94 13.48 -0.15 -11.91
N ASN A 95 12.82 -1.17 -11.34
CA ASN A 95 12.96 -1.60 -9.94
C ASN A 95 12.64 -0.50 -8.91
N SER A 96 11.86 0.53 -9.29
CA SER A 96 11.30 1.47 -8.33
C SER A 96 9.93 1.01 -7.86
N GLY A 97 9.39 1.73 -6.89
CA GLY A 97 8.00 1.64 -6.51
C GLY A 97 7.65 2.77 -5.57
N GLN A 98 6.36 3.01 -5.40
CA GLN A 98 5.83 4.07 -4.56
C GLN A 98 4.79 3.48 -3.61
N ASP A 99 4.93 3.79 -2.32
CA ASP A 99 3.87 3.50 -1.37
C ASP A 99 2.72 4.47 -1.65
N VAL A 100 1.56 3.89 -2.00
CA VAL A 100 0.31 4.61 -2.20
C VAL A 100 -0.31 4.95 -0.85
N PHE A 101 -0.20 4.02 0.09
CA PHE A 101 -0.66 4.17 1.47
C PHE A 101 0.23 3.38 2.43
N ILE A 102 0.44 3.94 3.62
CA ILE A 102 1.18 3.32 4.73
C ILE A 102 0.25 3.31 5.94
N ALA A 103 -0.03 2.14 6.50
CA ALA A 103 -0.77 2.00 7.75
C ALA A 103 0.19 2.18 8.93
N GLU A 104 0.49 3.43 9.29
CA GLU A 104 1.49 3.81 10.29
C GLU A 104 1.14 3.33 11.71
N ASN A 105 -0.11 2.98 11.98
CA ASN A 105 -0.57 2.43 13.25
C ASN A 105 -0.80 0.91 13.18
N CYS A 106 -0.63 0.30 12.01
CA CYS A 106 -0.71 -1.15 11.84
C CYS A 106 0.70 -1.72 11.62
N THR A 107 1.59 -1.47 12.59
CA THR A 107 2.99 -1.87 12.49
C THR A 107 3.40 -2.79 13.64
N THR A 108 4.38 -3.64 13.34
CA THR A 108 5.08 -4.45 14.35
C THR A 108 6.53 -4.01 14.41
N TYR A 109 6.98 -3.67 15.61
CA TYR A 109 8.38 -3.39 15.87
C TYR A 109 9.20 -4.68 15.89
N PHE A 110 10.31 -4.68 15.16
CA PHE A 110 11.09 -5.90 14.94
C PHE A 110 12.32 -5.98 15.86
N THR A 111 13.13 -4.91 15.98
CA THR A 111 14.35 -4.93 16.82
C THR A 111 14.78 -3.54 17.30
N ASP A 112 15.30 -3.49 18.54
CA ASP A 112 15.96 -2.32 19.17
C ASP A 112 17.31 -1.93 18.57
N PHE A 113 17.95 -2.84 17.82
CA PHE A 113 19.28 -2.59 17.27
C PHE A 113 19.23 -1.78 15.98
N THR A 114 18.18 -1.99 15.19
CA THR A 114 18.03 -1.35 13.88
C THR A 114 16.97 -0.27 13.86
N ASN A 115 16.20 -0.11 14.96
CA ASN A 115 14.98 0.69 15.00
C ASN A 115 14.14 0.43 13.74
N ALA A 116 13.60 -0.79 13.62
CA ALA A 116 12.92 -1.20 12.41
C ALA A 116 11.45 -1.57 12.66
N TRP A 117 10.57 -1.04 11.81
CA TRP A 117 9.13 -1.25 11.84
C TRP A 117 8.67 -2.00 10.59
N SER A 118 7.86 -3.03 10.78
CA SER A 118 7.16 -3.73 9.70
C SER A 118 5.75 -3.17 9.59
N ALA A 119 5.50 -2.36 8.57
CA ALA A 119 4.19 -1.74 8.34
C ALA A 119 3.44 -2.41 7.19
N LEU A 120 2.12 -2.47 7.32
CA LEU A 120 1.24 -2.83 6.21
C LEU A 120 1.15 -1.66 5.23
N VAL A 121 1.41 -1.92 3.95
CA VAL A 121 1.44 -0.90 2.90
C VAL A 121 0.68 -1.35 1.66
N LEU A 122 0.08 -0.39 0.98
CA LEU A 122 -0.39 -0.53 -0.40
C LEU A 122 0.67 0.12 -1.30
N ARG A 123 1.31 -0.66 -2.16
CA ARG A 123 2.47 -0.20 -2.93
C ARG A 123 2.31 -0.50 -4.42
N LEU A 124 2.73 0.46 -5.23
CA LEU A 124 2.84 0.33 -6.68
C LEU A 124 4.29 -0.01 -7.04
N ASP A 125 4.56 -1.25 -7.46
CA ASP A 125 5.89 -1.71 -7.84
C ASP A 125 6.06 -1.79 -9.36
N VAL A 126 7.19 -1.28 -9.84
CA VAL A 126 7.53 -1.25 -11.27
C VAL A 126 8.14 -2.59 -11.70
N ASN A 127 7.47 -3.27 -12.63
CA ASN A 127 7.94 -4.52 -13.22
C ASN A 127 8.78 -4.28 -14.47
N THR A 128 8.31 -3.38 -15.35
CA THR A 128 8.93 -3.04 -16.63
C THR A 128 8.89 -1.52 -16.86
N ASN A 129 9.34 -1.05 -18.02
CA ASN A 129 9.34 0.39 -18.32
C ASN A 129 7.94 1.00 -18.44
N ASP A 130 6.91 0.19 -18.59
CA ASP A 130 5.52 0.59 -18.84
C ASP A 130 4.50 -0.17 -17.98
N THR A 131 4.94 -1.15 -17.19
CA THR A 131 4.06 -2.00 -16.39
C THR A 131 4.42 -1.92 -14.91
N CYS A 132 3.42 -1.71 -14.07
CA CYS A 132 3.52 -1.81 -12.62
C CYS A 132 2.43 -2.71 -12.04
N THR A 133 2.58 -3.12 -10.79
CA THR A 133 1.60 -3.93 -10.05
C THR A 133 1.32 -3.28 -8.72
N LEU A 134 0.05 -3.20 -8.36
CA LEU A 134 -0.36 -2.73 -7.06
C LEU A 134 -0.46 -3.93 -6.11
N GLU A 135 0.16 -3.84 -4.94
CA GLU A 135 0.19 -4.95 -3.97
C GLU A 135 -0.04 -4.44 -2.55
N VAL A 136 -0.80 -5.19 -1.77
CA VAL A 136 -0.83 -5.06 -0.31
C VAL A 136 0.25 -5.97 0.26
N ARG A 137 1.19 -5.42 1.02
CA ARG A 137 2.28 -6.20 1.63
C ARG A 137 2.80 -5.57 2.91
N HIS A 138 3.62 -6.31 3.64
CA HIS A 138 4.42 -5.73 4.70
C HIS A 138 5.74 -5.19 4.16
N ARG A 139 6.13 -3.99 4.60
CA ARG A 139 7.39 -3.35 4.27
C ARG A 139 8.12 -2.93 5.55
N THR A 140 9.42 -3.19 5.60
CA THR A 140 10.29 -2.74 6.68
C THR A 140 10.76 -1.30 6.44
N TYR A 141 10.65 -0.47 7.47
CA TYR A 141 11.19 0.88 7.57
C TYR A 141 12.20 0.92 8.71
N SER A 142 13.28 1.68 8.53
CA SER A 142 14.37 1.89 9.50
C SER A 142 14.91 3.30 9.38
#